data_AF-A0A257KVJ5-F1
#
_entry.id   AF-A0A257KVJ5-F1
#
_cell.length_a   1.000
_cell.length_b   1.000
_cell.length_c   1.000
_cell.angle_alpha   90.00
_cell.angle_beta   90.00
_cell.angle_gamma   90.00
#
_symmetry.space_group_name_H-M   'P 1'
#
loop_
_entity.id
_entity.type
_entity.pdbx_description
1 polymer ?
#
loop_
_entity_poly.entity_id
_entity_poly.type
_entity_poly.pdbx_seq_one_letter_code
_entity_poly.pdbx_strand_id
1 'polypeptide(L)'
;MLRLVILVALLWGWSGVAKAQLFSIVQPRFSSFVEDDEEYTLRNPVVESGGVITRRSLTDDALYFSFGVEVTEATLERLTRQRRLSVRCVVFADGYSQEAIEIGISPATWARQRQAITNAVRQYGSFTWRTYLNTSKIDAKLISIVVKDELGRTIKPSGFLGSYEARVLIEP
;
A
#
# COMPACT_ATOMS: atom_id res chain seq x y z
N MET A 1 1.01 2.45 -56.23
CA MET A 1 1.05 3.40 -55.10
C MET A 1 -0.12 3.17 -54.14
N LEU A 2 -0.23 1.98 -53.54
CA LEU A 2 -1.35 1.63 -52.65
C LEU A 2 -0.95 0.69 -51.51
N ARG A 3 0.32 0.72 -51.10
CA ARG A 3 0.85 -0.16 -50.03
C ARG A 3 1.46 0.60 -48.85
N LEU A 4 1.60 1.92 -48.93
CA LEU A 4 2.20 2.73 -47.87
C LEU A 4 1.19 3.30 -46.87
N VAL A 5 -0.10 3.31 -47.19
CA VAL A 5 -1.15 3.96 -46.37
C VAL A 5 -1.67 3.06 -45.24
N ILE A 6 -1.48 1.74 -45.34
CA ILE A 6 -2.03 0.78 -44.35
C ILE A 6 -1.15 0.64 -43.10
N LEU A 7 0.14 1.02 -43.16
CA LEU A 7 1.05 0.85 -42.02
C LEU A 7 0.89 1.94 -40.93
N VAL A 8 0.34 3.10 -41.27
CA VAL A 8 0.16 4.21 -40.30
C VAL A 8 -1.14 4.05 -39.48
N ALA A 9 -2.16 3.39 -40.04
CA ALA A 9 -3.43 3.17 -39.35
C ALA A 9 -3.36 2.10 -38.24
N LEU A 10 -2.35 1.24 -38.24
CA LEU A 10 -2.16 0.18 -37.22
C LEU A 10 -1.39 0.64 -35.97
N LEU A 11 -0.76 1.81 -36.00
CA LEU A 11 -0.04 2.38 -34.84
C LEU A 11 -0.91 3.30 -33.96
N TRP A 12 -2.17 3.53 -34.33
CA TRP A 12 -3.09 4.41 -33.58
C TRP A 12 -4.05 3.68 -32.64
N GLY A 13 -4.09 2.35 -32.65
CA GLY A 13 -5.15 1.63 -31.96
C GLY A 13 -4.92 1.39 -30.47
N TRP A 14 -3.67 1.32 -30.00
CA TRP A 14 -3.37 0.67 -28.71
C TRP A 14 -2.33 1.47 -27.92
N SER A 15 -2.55 2.78 -27.79
CA SER A 15 -2.04 3.50 -26.62
C SER A 15 -2.86 3.02 -25.43
N GLY A 16 -2.56 1.81 -24.94
CA GLY A 16 -3.02 1.36 -23.65
C GLY A 16 -2.54 2.42 -22.66
N VAL A 17 -3.45 3.30 -22.25
CA VAL A 17 -3.15 4.34 -21.28
C VAL A 17 -2.77 3.58 -20.04
N ALA A 18 -1.47 3.42 -19.82
CA ALA A 18 -0.92 2.98 -18.56
C ALA A 18 -1.35 4.07 -17.58
N LYS A 19 -2.54 3.90 -16.98
CA LYS A 19 -3.09 4.84 -16.02
C LYS A 19 -2.11 4.82 -14.86
N ALA A 20 -1.34 5.90 -14.76
CA ALA A 20 -0.33 6.08 -13.74
C ALA A 20 -0.92 5.72 -12.38
N GLN A 21 -0.12 5.01 -11.59
CA GLN A 21 -0.41 4.74 -10.19
C GLN A 21 -0.66 6.09 -9.50
N LEU A 22 -1.81 6.24 -8.85
CA LEU A 22 -2.22 7.53 -8.32
C LEU A 22 -1.37 7.94 -7.11
N PHE A 23 -0.99 6.98 -6.28
CA PHE A 23 -0.19 7.17 -5.07
C PHE A 23 0.76 5.99 -4.87
N SER A 24 1.89 6.24 -4.22
CA SER A 24 2.90 5.26 -3.82
C SER A 24 2.68 4.79 -2.39
N ILE A 25 3.23 3.62 -2.08
CA ILE A 25 3.49 3.26 -0.67
C ILE A 25 4.95 3.54 -0.32
N VAL A 26 5.23 3.71 0.97
CA VAL A 26 6.58 3.92 1.49
C VAL A 26 6.89 2.82 2.49
N GLN A 27 8.07 2.20 2.31
CA GLN A 27 8.69 1.17 3.15
C GLN A 27 7.73 0.36 4.03
N PRO A 28 7.12 -0.71 3.50
CA PRO A 28 6.38 -1.64 4.33
C PRO A 28 7.31 -2.37 5.31
N ARG A 29 6.84 -2.53 6.54
CA ARG A 29 7.54 -3.20 7.62
C ARG A 29 6.59 -4.13 8.37
N PHE A 30 7.17 -5.13 9.02
CA PHE A 30 6.48 -6.05 9.89
C PHE A 30 6.95 -5.83 11.33
N SER A 31 6.03 -5.89 12.28
CA SER A 31 6.33 -5.70 13.70
C SER A 31 5.45 -6.54 14.60
N SER A 32 5.89 -6.81 15.83
CA SER A 32 5.08 -7.48 16.85
C SER A 32 4.02 -6.57 17.48
N PHE A 33 4.20 -5.24 17.38
CA PHE A 33 3.30 -4.28 17.99
C PHE A 33 3.35 -2.91 17.30
N VAL A 34 2.21 -2.21 17.31
CA VAL A 34 2.05 -0.84 16.82
C VAL A 34 1.39 0.01 17.90
N GLU A 35 1.98 1.14 18.24
CA GLU A 35 1.40 2.13 19.15
C GLU A 35 0.30 2.93 18.44
N ASP A 36 -0.76 3.30 19.17
CA ASP A 36 -1.79 4.21 18.67
C ASP A 36 -1.44 5.66 19.08
N ASP A 37 -0.26 6.13 18.67
CA ASP A 37 0.34 7.43 19.00
C ASP A 37 0.21 8.44 17.85
N GLU A 38 -0.79 8.28 16.98
CA GLU A 38 -1.02 9.01 15.72
C GLU A 38 0.04 8.79 14.62
N GLU A 39 1.29 8.51 15.01
CA GLU A 39 2.40 8.18 14.11
C GLU A 39 2.52 6.68 13.80
N TYR A 40 1.78 5.85 14.54
CA TYR A 40 1.80 4.39 14.46
C TYR A 40 3.21 3.81 14.66
N THR A 41 3.83 4.19 15.77
CA THR A 41 5.20 3.75 16.11
C THR A 41 5.28 2.23 16.22
N LEU A 42 6.26 1.63 15.55
CA LEU A 42 6.49 0.19 15.50
C LEU A 42 7.41 -0.26 16.65
N ARG A 43 7.10 -1.38 17.31
CA ARG A 43 7.95 -1.96 18.37
C ARG A 43 8.55 -3.31 18.01
N ASN A 44 9.67 -3.60 18.68
CA ASN A 44 10.57 -4.71 18.37
C ASN A 44 9.94 -6.11 18.53
N PRO A 45 10.26 -7.06 17.62
CA PRO A 45 11.11 -6.86 16.44
C PRO A 45 10.40 -6.07 15.33
N VAL A 46 11.14 -5.20 14.65
CA VAL A 46 10.70 -4.54 13.41
C VAL A 46 11.58 -5.06 12.29
N VAL A 47 10.97 -5.65 11.26
CA VAL A 47 11.70 -6.18 10.11
C VAL A 47 11.15 -5.60 8.81
N GLU A 48 12.03 -5.47 7.82
CA GLU A 48 11.64 -5.07 6.47
C GLU A 48 11.08 -6.26 5.69
N SER A 49 10.42 -5.97 4.57
CA SER A 49 9.97 -7.00 3.64
C SER A 49 11.14 -7.88 3.17
N GLY A 50 10.94 -9.20 3.22
CA GLY A 50 11.96 -10.22 2.98
C GLY A 50 12.69 -10.67 4.24
N GLY A 51 12.40 -10.05 5.39
CA GLY A 51 12.97 -10.41 6.69
C GLY A 51 12.32 -11.63 7.35
N VAL A 52 12.84 -11.95 8.54
CA VAL A 52 12.43 -13.08 9.36
C VAL A 52 12.04 -12.58 10.75
N ILE A 53 10.90 -13.03 11.27
CA ILE A 53 10.47 -12.83 12.66
C ILE A 53 10.30 -14.20 13.32
N THR A 54 10.71 -14.32 14.58
CA THR A 54 10.45 -15.54 15.37
C THR A 54 9.07 -15.47 16.03
N ARG A 55 8.33 -16.57 16.06
CA ARG A 55 6.98 -16.62 16.63
C ARG A 55 6.97 -16.23 18.10
N ARG A 56 7.96 -16.69 18.87
CA ARG A 56 8.19 -16.30 20.27
C ARG A 56 8.39 -14.79 20.52
N SER A 57 8.69 -14.02 19.48
CA SER A 57 8.89 -12.57 19.58
C SER A 57 7.64 -11.76 19.24
N LEU A 58 6.56 -12.42 18.83
CA LEU A 58 5.25 -11.81 18.68
C LEU A 58 4.61 -11.64 20.05
N THR A 59 4.06 -10.46 20.31
CA THR A 59 3.27 -10.21 21.52
C THR A 59 1.83 -10.63 21.22
N ASP A 60 1.25 -11.51 22.05
CA ASP A 60 -0.12 -12.03 21.87
C ASP A 60 -0.37 -12.65 20.48
N ASP A 61 0.65 -13.30 19.91
CA ASP A 61 0.64 -13.86 18.54
C ASP A 61 0.31 -12.82 17.45
N ALA A 62 0.52 -11.53 17.74
CA ALA A 62 0.19 -10.45 16.85
C ALA A 62 1.35 -10.10 15.93
N LEU A 63 1.08 -10.17 14.62
CA LEU A 63 1.95 -9.66 13.57
C LEU A 63 1.25 -8.48 12.91
N TYR A 64 1.90 -7.33 12.93
CA TYR A 64 1.42 -6.12 12.29
C TYR A 64 2.19 -5.87 11.00
N PHE A 65 1.48 -5.51 9.95
CA PHE A 65 2.03 -5.02 8.69
C PHE A 65 1.75 -3.53 8.58
N SER A 66 2.79 -2.72 8.59
CA SER A 66 2.68 -1.26 8.58
C SER A 66 3.33 -0.67 7.34
N PHE A 67 2.70 0.35 6.76
CA PHE A 67 3.22 1.03 5.57
C PHE A 67 2.74 2.48 5.53
N GLY A 68 3.49 3.32 4.82
CA GLY A 68 3.07 4.68 4.50
C GLY A 68 2.37 4.73 3.15
N VAL A 69 1.38 5.60 3.00
CA VAL A 69 0.78 6.01 1.72
C VAL A 69 1.24 7.43 1.42
N GLU A 70 1.91 7.61 0.29
CA GLU A 70 2.38 8.90 -0.18
C GLU A 70 1.26 9.65 -0.92
N VAL A 71 0.75 10.70 -0.29
CA VAL A 71 -0.25 11.60 -0.86
C VAL A 71 0.46 12.73 -1.59
N THR A 72 0.42 12.72 -2.92
CA THR A 72 0.91 13.80 -3.80
C THR A 72 -0.22 14.78 -4.15
N GLU A 73 0.07 15.85 -4.89
CA GLU A 73 -0.97 16.76 -5.41
C GLU A 73 -2.08 16.03 -6.19
N ALA A 74 -1.71 15.12 -7.09
CA ALA A 74 -2.67 14.33 -7.87
C ALA A 74 -3.56 13.44 -6.98
N THR A 75 -2.99 12.88 -5.91
CA THR A 75 -3.75 12.10 -4.92
C THR A 75 -4.67 12.99 -4.10
N LEU A 76 -4.18 14.18 -3.69
CA LEU A 76 -4.93 15.16 -2.93
C LEU A 76 -6.14 15.67 -3.70
N GLU A 77 -6.03 15.92 -5.00
CA GLU A 77 -7.16 16.30 -5.86
C GLU A 77 -8.25 15.23 -5.84
N ARG A 78 -7.86 13.96 -5.91
CA ARG A 78 -8.80 12.84 -5.82
C ARG A 78 -9.43 12.77 -4.44
N LEU A 79 -8.62 12.82 -3.39
CA LEU A 79 -9.07 12.76 -2.00
C LEU A 79 -10.02 13.91 -1.67
N THR A 80 -9.79 15.09 -2.23
CA THR A 80 -10.69 16.25 -2.09
C THR A 80 -12.04 16.02 -2.77
N ARG A 81 -12.05 15.45 -3.98
CA ARG A 81 -13.28 15.15 -4.73
C ARG A 81 -14.10 14.03 -4.11
N GLN A 82 -13.44 12.94 -3.74
CA GLN A 82 -14.10 11.71 -3.28
C GLN A 82 -14.26 11.63 -1.77
N ARG A 83 -13.55 12.49 -1.03
CA ARG A 83 -13.48 12.50 0.44
C ARG A 83 -13.06 11.16 1.03
N ARG A 84 -12.41 10.30 0.24
CA ARG A 84 -11.87 9.01 0.67
C ARG A 84 -10.72 8.60 -0.23
N LEU A 85 -9.83 7.76 0.29
CA LEU A 85 -8.81 7.05 -0.47
C LEU A 85 -8.88 5.58 -0.07
N SER A 86 -9.31 4.71 -0.98
CA SER A 86 -9.40 3.27 -0.71
C SER A 86 -8.07 2.60 -1.05
N VAL A 87 -7.53 1.87 -0.09
CA VAL A 87 -6.40 0.96 -0.25
C VAL A 87 -6.84 -0.40 0.26
N ARG A 88 -6.52 -1.47 -0.46
CA ARG A 88 -6.89 -2.84 -0.09
C ARG A 88 -5.65 -3.68 0.07
N CYS A 89 -5.48 -4.30 1.23
CA CYS A 89 -4.42 -5.25 1.50
C CYS A 89 -4.97 -6.66 1.27
N VAL A 90 -4.37 -7.40 0.34
CA VAL A 90 -4.66 -8.82 0.12
C VAL A 90 -3.60 -9.63 0.83
N VAL A 91 -4.02 -10.46 1.80
CA VAL A 91 -3.14 -11.29 2.61
C VAL A 91 -3.10 -12.70 2.05
N PHE A 92 -1.89 -13.23 1.92
CA PHE A 92 -1.63 -14.62 1.57
C PHE A 92 -0.87 -15.29 2.71
N ALA A 93 -1.34 -16.48 3.07
CA ALA A 93 -0.75 -17.34 4.08
C ALA A 93 -0.23 -18.61 3.38
N ASP A 94 1.08 -18.83 3.42
CA ASP A 94 1.74 -19.96 2.73
C ASP A 94 1.31 -20.11 1.24
N GLY A 95 1.09 -18.97 0.57
CA GLY A 95 0.68 -18.89 -0.83
C GLY A 95 -0.82 -18.88 -1.11
N TYR A 96 -1.66 -19.12 -0.11
CA TYR A 96 -3.12 -19.11 -0.26
C TYR A 96 -3.72 -17.76 0.14
N SER A 97 -4.57 -17.18 -0.70
CA SER A 97 -5.27 -15.93 -0.37
C SER A 97 -6.27 -16.19 0.75
N GLN A 98 -6.12 -15.47 1.87
CA GLN A 98 -6.98 -15.61 3.04
C GLN A 98 -8.03 -14.49 3.08
N GLU A 99 -7.59 -13.24 2.98
CA GLU A 99 -8.44 -12.09 3.25
C GLU A 99 -8.04 -10.87 2.43
N ALA A 100 -9.02 -10.02 2.12
CA ALA A 100 -8.81 -8.71 1.52
C ALA A 100 -9.41 -7.63 2.42
N ILE A 101 -8.55 -6.81 3.02
CA ILE A 101 -8.91 -5.84 4.05
C ILE A 101 -8.75 -4.43 3.47
N GLU A 102 -9.76 -3.58 3.63
CA GLU A 102 -9.72 -2.19 3.17
C GLU A 102 -9.14 -1.28 4.27
N ILE A 103 -8.01 -0.63 3.99
CA ILE A 103 -7.20 0.17 4.92
C ILE A 103 -6.89 1.51 4.26
N GLY A 104 -7.90 2.36 4.18
CA GLY A 104 -7.85 3.64 3.47
C GLY A 104 -8.11 4.87 4.34
N ILE A 105 -7.98 6.05 3.75
CA ILE A 105 -8.46 7.29 4.38
C ILE A 105 -9.99 7.32 4.24
N SER A 106 -10.68 7.06 5.34
CA SER A 106 -12.14 7.16 5.42
C SER A 106 -12.63 8.62 5.31
N PRO A 107 -13.92 8.87 5.02
CA PRO A 107 -14.48 10.23 5.06
C PRO A 107 -14.32 10.93 6.42
N ALA A 108 -14.41 10.19 7.52
CA ALA A 108 -14.21 10.73 8.86
C ALA A 108 -12.74 11.13 9.08
N THR A 109 -11.80 10.25 8.69
CA THR A 109 -10.36 10.52 8.76
C THR A 109 -10.01 11.73 7.90
N TRP A 110 -10.55 11.82 6.68
CA TRP A 110 -10.36 12.97 5.80
C TRP A 110 -10.90 14.25 6.42
N ALA A 111 -12.13 14.26 6.95
CA ALA A 111 -12.71 15.45 7.57
C ALA A 111 -11.85 15.99 8.71
N ARG A 112 -11.28 15.09 9.53
CA ARG A 112 -10.40 15.44 10.65
C ARG A 112 -9.03 15.94 10.22
N GLN A 113 -8.39 15.29 9.23
CA GLN A 113 -7.00 15.53 8.87
C GLN A 113 -6.81 16.40 7.60
N ARG A 114 -7.90 16.78 6.93
CA ARG A 114 -7.87 17.52 5.65
C ARG A 114 -6.91 18.69 5.65
N GLN A 115 -6.95 19.54 6.68
CA GLN A 115 -6.13 20.74 6.73
C GLN A 115 -4.64 20.40 6.85
N ALA A 116 -4.28 19.45 7.71
CA ALA A 116 -2.91 19.00 7.89
C ALA A 116 -2.35 18.38 6.60
N ILE A 117 -3.10 17.47 5.98
CA ILE A 117 -2.73 16.83 4.71
C ILE A 117 -2.57 17.89 3.60
N THR A 118 -3.55 18.78 3.45
CA THR A 118 -3.52 19.81 2.40
C THR A 118 -2.34 20.76 2.56
N ASN A 119 -2.06 21.20 3.79
CA ASN A 119 -0.94 22.09 4.08
C ASN A 119 0.40 21.40 3.82
N ALA A 120 0.56 20.15 4.29
CA ALA A 120 1.79 19.39 4.08
C ALA A 120 2.08 19.17 2.58
N VAL A 121 1.08 18.78 1.80
CA VAL A 121 1.25 18.60 0.35
C VAL A 121 1.63 19.91 -0.34
N ARG A 122 1.00 21.04 0.03
CA ARG A 122 1.33 22.36 -0.56
C ARG A 122 2.73 22.84 -0.19
N GLN A 123 3.19 22.54 1.01
CA GLN A 123 4.47 23.01 1.52
C GLN A 123 5.64 22.12 1.09
N TYR A 124 5.44 20.80 1.09
CA TYR A 124 6.49 19.80 0.91
C TYR A 124 6.33 18.96 -0.38
N GLY A 125 5.25 19.15 -1.13
CA GLY A 125 4.93 18.37 -2.33
C GLY A 125 4.27 17.01 -2.05
N SER A 126 4.38 16.50 -0.81
CA SER A 126 3.74 15.24 -0.40
C SER A 126 3.40 15.20 1.09
N PHE A 127 2.57 14.23 1.47
CA PHE A 127 2.26 13.86 2.84
C PHE A 127 2.22 12.33 2.98
N THR A 128 2.86 11.78 4.00
CA THR A 128 2.84 10.34 4.25
C THR A 128 1.79 10.00 5.30
N TRP A 129 0.70 9.37 4.88
CA TRP A 129 -0.28 8.79 5.80
C TRP A 129 0.16 7.39 6.20
N ARG A 130 0.47 7.18 7.48
CA ARG A 130 0.84 5.86 8.01
C ARG A 130 -0.41 5.07 8.39
N THR A 131 -0.36 3.77 8.19
CA THR A 131 -1.40 2.84 8.61
C THR A 131 -0.82 1.46 8.84
N TYR A 132 -1.59 0.60 9.50
CA TYR A 132 -1.22 -0.79 9.74
C TYR A 132 -2.37 -1.75 9.48
N LEU A 133 -2.00 -3.01 9.31
CA LEU A 133 -2.87 -4.17 9.28
C LEU A 133 -2.47 -5.11 10.40
N ASN A 134 -3.42 -5.54 11.21
CA ASN A 134 -3.20 -6.64 12.12
C ASN A 134 -3.44 -7.98 11.39
N THR A 135 -2.40 -8.82 11.30
CA THR A 135 -2.44 -10.17 10.73
C THR A 135 -2.45 -11.27 11.80
N SER A 136 -2.72 -10.91 13.06
CA SER A 136 -2.99 -11.86 14.15
C SER A 136 -4.03 -12.89 13.70
N LYS A 137 -3.87 -14.14 14.14
CA LYS A 137 -4.69 -15.33 13.81
C LYS A 137 -4.29 -16.10 12.55
N ILE A 138 -3.27 -15.67 11.82
CA ILE A 138 -2.79 -16.43 10.65
C ILE A 138 -1.63 -17.33 11.08
N ASP A 139 -1.93 -18.61 11.35
CA ASP A 139 -0.89 -19.62 11.56
C ASP A 139 -0.29 -20.03 10.21
N ALA A 140 0.81 -19.37 9.85
CA ALA A 140 1.55 -19.63 8.62
C ALA A 140 3.06 -19.48 8.86
N LYS A 141 3.85 -20.06 7.96
CA LYS A 141 5.31 -19.84 7.94
C LYS A 141 5.67 -18.63 7.11
N LEU A 142 4.91 -18.35 6.07
CA LEU A 142 5.10 -17.21 5.19
C LEU A 142 3.83 -16.37 5.15
N ILE A 143 3.96 -15.09 5.51
CA ILE A 143 2.92 -14.09 5.27
C ILE A 143 3.38 -13.20 4.12
N SER A 144 2.50 -13.07 3.13
CA SER A 144 2.68 -12.16 2.01
C SER A 144 1.51 -11.21 1.89
N ILE A 145 1.79 -9.94 1.59
CA ILE A 145 0.77 -8.90 1.47
C ILE A 145 0.95 -8.13 0.17
N VAL A 146 -0.13 -8.05 -0.60
CA VAL A 146 -0.22 -7.24 -1.81
C VAL A 146 -1.14 -6.06 -1.55
N VAL A 147 -0.60 -4.85 -1.66
CA VAL A 147 -1.37 -3.60 -1.52
C VAL A 147 -1.96 -3.25 -2.88
N LYS A 148 -3.27 -3.01 -2.93
CA LYS A 148 -4.05 -2.73 -4.14
C LYS A 148 -4.85 -1.45 -4.01
N ASP A 149 -5.05 -0.76 -5.12
CA ASP A 149 -5.98 0.36 -5.19
C ASP A 149 -7.43 -0.13 -5.35
N GLU A 150 -8.36 0.82 -5.36
CA GLU A 150 -9.79 0.58 -5.62
C GLU A 150 -10.12 -0.11 -6.95
N LEU A 151 -9.23 -0.05 -7.95
CA LEU A 151 -9.39 -0.73 -9.24
C LEU A 151 -8.74 -2.12 -9.23
N GLY A 152 -8.21 -2.56 -8.09
CA GLY A 152 -7.53 -3.85 -7.94
C GLY A 152 -6.09 -3.87 -8.47
N ARG A 153 -5.51 -2.71 -8.80
CA ARG A 153 -4.14 -2.60 -9.31
C ARG A 153 -3.15 -2.62 -8.15
N THR A 154 -2.06 -3.36 -8.28
CA THR A 154 -1.00 -3.38 -7.27
C THR A 154 -0.35 -2.02 -7.13
N ILE A 155 -0.30 -1.51 -5.91
CA ILE A 155 0.41 -0.29 -5.53
C ILE A 155 1.81 -0.71 -5.08
N LYS A 156 2.81 -0.09 -5.67
CA LYS A 156 4.22 -0.40 -5.37
C LYS A 156 4.91 0.75 -4.65
N PRO A 157 6.03 0.46 -3.95
CA PRO A 157 6.87 1.49 -3.40
C PRO A 157 7.41 2.46 -4.44
N SER A 158 7.63 3.72 -4.06
CA SER A 158 8.28 4.71 -4.92
C SER A 158 9.62 4.18 -5.45
N GLY A 159 9.84 4.28 -6.76
CA GLY A 159 11.05 3.76 -7.42
C GLY A 159 11.03 2.26 -7.77
N PHE A 160 10.00 1.50 -7.36
CA PHE A 160 9.91 0.07 -7.69
C PHE A 160 9.33 -0.17 -9.10
N LEU A 161 9.90 -1.12 -9.84
CA LEU A 161 9.45 -1.55 -11.17
C LEU A 161 8.78 -2.93 -11.09
N GLY A 162 7.70 -3.13 -11.85
CA GLY A 162 6.93 -4.39 -11.84
C GLY A 162 5.91 -4.51 -10.70
N SER A 163 5.50 -5.74 -10.41
CA SER A 163 4.58 -6.10 -9.33
C SER A 163 5.30 -6.15 -7.98
N TYR A 164 4.67 -5.64 -6.92
CA TYR A 164 5.21 -5.64 -5.57
C TYR A 164 4.39 -6.49 -4.61
N GLU A 165 5.08 -7.23 -3.75
CA GLU A 165 4.52 -8.06 -2.69
C GLU A 165 5.45 -7.97 -1.47
N ALA A 166 4.91 -7.57 -0.33
CA ALA A 166 5.66 -7.54 0.92
C ALA A 166 5.60 -8.91 1.57
N ARG A 167 6.74 -9.43 2.06
CA ARG A 167 6.83 -10.80 2.60
C ARG A 167 7.54 -10.84 3.95
N VAL A 168 7.15 -11.76 4.82
CA VAL A 168 7.90 -12.06 6.05
C VAL A 168 7.83 -13.55 6.36
N LEU A 169 8.97 -14.14 6.73
CA LEU A 169 9.06 -15.50 7.23
C LEU A 169 8.85 -15.50 8.75
N ILE A 170 7.98 -16.39 9.23
CA ILE A 170 7.73 -16.62 10.65
C ILE A 170 8.40 -17.95 11.02
N GLU A 171 9.51 -17.85 11.75
CA GLU A 171 10.17 -19.02 12.33
C GLU A 171 9.49 -19.43 13.65
N PRO A 172 9.51 -20.72 14.02
CA PRO A 172 8.98 -21.18 15.31
C PRO A 172 9.68 -20.52 16.52
#